data_AF-A0AAW2E1I4-F1
#
_entry.id   AF-A0AAW2E1I4-F1
#
_cell.length_a   1.000
_cell.length_b   1.000
_cell.length_c   1.000
_cell.angle_alpha   90.00
_cell.angle_beta   90.00
_cell.angle_gamma   90.00
#
_symmetry.space_group_name_H-M   'P 1'
#
loop_
_entity.id
_entity.type
_entity.pdbx_description
1 polymer ?
#
loop_
_entity_poly.entity_id
_entity_poly.type
_entity_poly.pdbx_seq_one_letter_code
_entity_poly.pdbx_strand_id
1 'polypeptide(L)'
;MEQQNSMRKRKPVFLFGNYKNYYGYCIGQDLQEDPRLNVFKKEWFEGKECLDIGCNCDIITILIAKKFHCQNILGIDIDSDRIEDANWYLKKFEHAGKKHAKASRLEVSRSANGSEQSVAASSNEEMMERNF
;
A
#
# COMPACT_ATOMS: atom_id res chain seq x y z
N MET A 1 39.27 -36.85 22.58
CA MET A 1 38.77 -35.46 22.47
C MET A 1 38.52 -35.17 20.99
N GLU A 2 37.32 -35.44 20.51
CA GLU A 2 36.90 -35.05 19.15
C GLU A 2 36.50 -33.58 19.18
N GLN A 3 37.28 -32.72 18.53
CA GLN A 3 36.88 -31.34 18.28
C GLN A 3 35.88 -31.34 17.12
N GLN A 4 34.61 -31.07 17.44
CA GLN A 4 33.60 -30.72 16.44
C GLN A 4 33.98 -29.41 15.77
N ASN A 5 34.48 -29.49 14.55
CA ASN A 5 34.79 -28.33 13.74
C ASN A 5 33.48 -27.75 13.17
N SER A 6 32.86 -26.82 13.89
CA SER A 6 31.65 -26.14 13.39
C SER A 6 32.02 -25.28 12.17
N MET A 7 31.63 -25.73 10.98
CA MET A 7 31.71 -24.93 9.76
C MET A 7 30.80 -23.71 9.90
N ARG A 8 31.32 -22.61 10.43
CA ARG A 8 30.62 -21.31 10.47
C ARG A 8 30.27 -20.94 9.03
N LYS A 9 28.99 -21.07 8.65
CA LYS A 9 28.48 -20.61 7.36
C LYS A 9 28.87 -19.14 7.19
N ARG A 10 29.63 -18.84 6.13
CA ARG A 10 30.01 -17.46 5.81
C ARG A 10 28.74 -16.66 5.57
N LYS A 11 28.67 -15.47 6.17
CA LYS A 11 27.55 -14.56 5.94
C LYS A 11 27.50 -14.21 4.44
N PRO A 12 26.31 -14.21 3.81
CA PRO A 12 26.19 -13.80 2.42
C PRO A 12 26.67 -12.36 2.28
N VAL A 13 27.43 -12.10 1.22
CA VAL A 13 27.90 -10.75 0.85
C VAL A 13 26.99 -10.25 -0.26
N PHE A 14 26.33 -9.12 -0.04
CA PHE A 14 25.43 -8.49 -1.00
C PHE A 14 26.22 -7.48 -1.86
N LEU A 15 27.00 -7.98 -2.81
CA LEU A 15 27.96 -7.17 -3.59
C LEU A 15 27.30 -6.00 -4.34
N PHE A 16 26.07 -6.19 -4.81
CA PHE A 16 25.33 -5.21 -5.60
C PHE A 16 24.31 -4.43 -4.77
N GLY A 17 24.32 -4.57 -3.43
CA GLY A 17 23.32 -3.93 -2.57
C GLY A 17 21.93 -4.57 -2.62
N ASN A 18 21.80 -5.78 -3.15
CA ASN A 18 20.57 -6.58 -3.27
C ASN A 18 20.11 -7.17 -1.92
N TYR A 19 19.97 -6.32 -0.90
CA TYR A 19 19.58 -6.74 0.44
C TYR A 19 18.11 -7.18 0.48
N LYS A 20 17.83 -8.35 1.08
CA LYS A 20 16.44 -8.85 1.22
C LYS A 20 15.56 -7.94 2.09
N ASN A 21 16.14 -7.34 3.13
CA ASN A 21 15.44 -6.47 4.08
C ASN A 21 15.68 -4.98 3.82
N TYR A 22 15.93 -4.59 2.57
CA TYR A 22 16.22 -3.20 2.20
C TYR A 22 15.17 -2.22 2.75
N TYR A 23 13.89 -2.49 2.50
CA TYR A 23 12.80 -1.64 2.96
C TYR A 23 12.50 -1.75 4.46
N GLY A 24 12.87 -2.84 5.13
CA GLY A 24 12.69 -2.99 6.57
C GLY A 24 13.59 -2.07 7.41
N TYR A 25 14.65 -1.54 6.81
CA TYR A 25 15.50 -0.51 7.41
C TYR A 25 15.02 0.91 7.08
N CYS A 26 14.55 1.14 5.85
CA CYS A 26 14.12 2.45 5.37
C CYS A 26 12.75 2.88 5.91
N ILE A 27 11.84 1.92 6.09
CA ILE A 27 10.53 2.14 6.70
C ILE A 27 10.74 1.92 8.20
N GLY A 28 11.21 2.95 8.89
CA GLY A 28 11.35 2.92 10.35
C GLY A 28 10.04 2.48 11.03
N GLN A 29 10.12 1.87 12.21
CA GLN A 29 8.97 1.28 12.90
C GLN A 29 7.80 2.27 13.11
N ASP A 30 8.08 3.57 13.08
CA ASP A 30 7.12 4.65 13.31
C ASP A 30 6.59 5.31 12.02
N LEU A 31 7.10 4.93 10.85
CA LEU A 31 6.68 5.51 9.57
C LEU A 31 5.54 4.70 8.94
N GLN A 32 4.38 5.34 8.76
CA GLN A 32 3.22 4.75 8.06
C GLN A 32 3.50 4.49 6.58
N GLU A 33 4.39 5.29 5.97
CA GLU A 33 4.75 5.22 4.55
C GLU A 33 6.24 5.55 4.36
N ASP A 34 6.84 5.09 3.26
CA ASP A 34 8.23 5.41 2.94
C ASP A 34 8.41 6.92 2.66
N PRO A 35 9.41 7.57 3.27
CA PRO A 35 9.58 9.02 3.22
C PRO A 35 9.80 9.56 1.80
N ARG A 36 10.29 8.74 0.86
CA ARG A 36 10.48 9.15 -0.55
C ARG A 36 9.15 9.52 -1.21
N LEU A 37 8.07 8.85 -0.83
CA LEU A 37 6.72 9.09 -1.36
C LEU A 37 6.16 10.47 -0.98
N ASN A 38 6.78 11.18 -0.04
CA ASN A 38 6.42 12.56 0.31
C ASN A 38 7.19 13.61 -0.49
N VAL A 39 8.30 13.22 -1.13
CA VAL A 39 9.14 14.12 -1.93
C VAL A 39 8.78 14.05 -3.41
N PHE A 40 8.34 12.88 -3.87
CA PHE A 40 7.88 12.68 -5.23
C PHE A 40 6.68 13.55 -5.60
N LYS A 41 6.72 14.13 -6.80
CA LYS A 41 5.64 14.97 -7.32
C LYS A 41 4.77 14.19 -8.28
N LYS A 42 3.45 14.40 -8.21
CA LYS A 42 2.47 13.63 -8.99
C LYS A 42 2.69 13.76 -10.50
N GLU A 43 3.02 14.97 -10.97
CA GLU A 43 3.25 15.27 -12.38
C GLU A 43 4.44 14.51 -12.99
N TRP A 44 5.33 13.93 -12.18
CA TRP A 44 6.43 13.09 -12.66
C TRP A 44 5.97 11.70 -13.11
N PHE A 45 4.78 11.28 -12.71
CA PHE A 45 4.33 9.90 -12.79
C PHE A 45 2.93 9.75 -13.41
N GLU A 46 2.01 10.68 -13.16
CA GLU A 46 0.61 10.55 -13.56
C GLU A 46 0.46 10.34 -15.07
N GLY A 47 -0.19 9.23 -15.44
CA GLY A 47 -0.44 8.84 -16.82
C GLY A 47 0.83 8.53 -17.64
N LYS A 48 1.98 8.30 -17.00
CA LYS A 48 3.26 8.02 -17.68
C LYS A 48 3.66 6.55 -17.59
N GLU A 49 4.46 6.14 -18.57
CA GLU A 49 5.22 4.87 -18.55
C GLU A 49 6.59 5.13 -17.93
N CYS A 50 6.90 4.41 -16.85
CA CYS A 50 8.12 4.63 -16.07
C CYS A 50 9.02 3.38 -16.06
N LEU A 51 10.31 3.58 -15.80
CA LEU A 51 11.31 2.53 -15.58
C LEU A 51 11.93 2.69 -14.19
N ASP A 52 11.95 1.63 -13.41
CA ASP A 52 12.59 1.57 -12.10
C ASP A 52 13.78 0.59 -12.12
N ILE A 53 14.98 1.13 -11.96
CA ILE A 53 16.25 0.37 -12.05
C ILE A 53 16.74 0.06 -10.65
N GLY A 54 16.98 -1.22 -10.36
CA GLY A 54 17.28 -1.69 -9.01
C GLY A 54 16.03 -1.71 -8.14
N CYS A 55 14.92 -2.19 -8.71
CA CYS A 55 13.60 -2.17 -8.08
C CYS A 55 13.51 -3.05 -6.81
N ASN A 56 14.49 -3.94 -6.62
CA ASN A 56 14.54 -4.90 -5.52
C ASN A 56 13.24 -5.72 -5.48
N CYS A 57 12.51 -5.72 -4.37
CA CYS A 57 11.23 -6.43 -4.25
C CYS A 57 10.00 -5.57 -4.58
N ASP A 58 10.14 -4.52 -5.42
CA ASP A 58 9.07 -3.67 -6.00
C ASP A 58 8.15 -2.95 -5.02
N ILE A 59 8.41 -2.96 -3.71
CA ILE A 59 7.49 -2.36 -2.73
C ILE A 59 7.26 -0.88 -3.04
N ILE A 60 8.33 -0.11 -3.27
CA ILE A 60 8.21 1.32 -3.58
C ILE A 60 7.64 1.55 -4.98
N THR A 61 8.07 0.76 -5.96
CA THR A 61 7.57 0.80 -7.34
C THR A 61 6.05 0.68 -7.37
N ILE A 62 5.50 -0.29 -6.64
CA ILE A 62 4.06 -0.52 -6.51
C ILE A 62 3.37 0.66 -5.81
N LEU A 63 3.97 1.21 -4.74
CA LEU A 63 3.42 2.35 -4.02
C LEU A 63 3.39 3.63 -4.87
N ILE A 64 4.45 3.90 -5.63
CA ILE A 64 4.51 5.01 -6.61
C ILE A 64 3.40 4.86 -7.65
N ALA A 65 3.31 3.68 -8.27
CA ALA A 65 2.32 3.41 -9.31
C ALA A 65 0.89 3.69 -8.82
N LYS A 66 0.57 3.24 -7.60
CA LYS A 66 -0.74 3.44 -6.97
C LYS A 66 -0.99 4.88 -6.55
N LYS A 67 -0.03 5.51 -5.86
CA LYS A 67 -0.19 6.85 -5.28
C LYS A 67 -0.28 7.93 -6.34
N PHE A 68 0.50 7.80 -7.41
CA PHE A 68 0.61 8.83 -8.44
C PHE A 68 -0.08 8.48 -9.76
N HIS A 69 -0.84 7.37 -9.80
CA HIS A 69 -1.63 6.96 -10.97
C HIS A 69 -0.79 6.87 -12.27
N CYS A 70 0.30 6.11 -12.21
CA CYS A 70 1.10 5.81 -13.39
C CYS A 70 0.27 5.04 -14.44
N GLN A 71 0.63 5.18 -15.71
CA GLN A 71 0.09 4.30 -16.76
C GLN A 71 0.63 2.88 -16.61
N ASN A 72 1.96 2.76 -16.49
CA ASN A 72 2.66 1.56 -16.07
C ASN A 72 4.06 1.89 -15.54
N ILE A 73 4.66 0.96 -14.79
CA ILE A 73 6.06 1.02 -14.40
C ILE A 73 6.69 -0.35 -14.67
N LEU A 74 7.82 -0.38 -15.37
CA LEU A 74 8.66 -1.56 -15.52
C LEU A 74 9.75 -1.56 -14.44
N GLY A 75 9.75 -2.55 -13.54
CA GLY A 75 10.82 -2.77 -12.57
C GLY A 75 11.89 -3.72 -13.11
N ILE A 76 13.17 -3.38 -12.95
CA ILE A 76 14.31 -4.24 -13.30
C ILE A 76 15.24 -4.37 -12.09
N ASP A 77 15.65 -5.59 -11.79
CA ASP A 77 16.69 -5.90 -10.80
C ASP A 77 17.65 -6.97 -11.35
N ILE A 78 18.88 -6.97 -10.85
CA ILE A 78 19.91 -7.95 -11.23
C ILE A 78 19.70 -9.31 -10.54
N ASP A 79 19.01 -9.31 -9.40
CA ASP A 79 18.81 -10.49 -8.58
C ASP A 79 17.42 -11.10 -8.79
N SER A 80 17.37 -12.30 -9.38
CA SER A 80 16.12 -13.02 -9.64
C SER A 80 15.31 -13.32 -8.37
N ASP A 81 15.97 -13.55 -7.23
CA ASP A 81 15.27 -13.75 -5.95
C ASP A 81 14.48 -12.49 -5.56
N ARG A 82 14.95 -11.29 -5.94
CA ARG A 82 14.24 -10.04 -5.66
C ARG A 82 13.04 -9.88 -6.58
N ILE A 83 13.17 -10.29 -7.85
CA ILE A 83 12.06 -10.33 -8.81
C ILE A 83 10.97 -11.33 -8.38
N GLU A 84 11.33 -12.48 -7.82
CA GLU A 84 10.34 -13.41 -7.25
C GLU A 84 9.56 -12.78 -6.08
N ASP A 85 10.27 -12.11 -5.16
CA ASP A 85 9.65 -11.38 -4.06
C ASP A 85 8.75 -10.23 -4.57
N ALA A 86 9.19 -9.49 -5.60
CA ALA A 86 8.41 -8.43 -6.25
C ALA A 86 7.06 -8.97 -6.77
N ASN A 87 7.09 -10.09 -7.49
CA ASN A 87 5.88 -10.74 -7.97
C ASN A 87 4.95 -11.20 -6.82
N TRP A 88 5.52 -11.65 -5.71
CA TRP A 88 4.74 -11.99 -4.51
C TRP A 88 4.09 -10.74 -3.89
N TYR A 89 4.83 -9.64 -3.72
CA TYR A 89 4.30 -8.38 -3.20
C TYR A 89 3.22 -7.80 -4.10
N LEU A 90 3.41 -7.80 -5.43
CA LEU A 90 2.42 -7.33 -6.38
C LEU A 90 1.07 -8.03 -6.17
N LYS A 91 1.08 -9.38 -6.15
CA LYS A 91 -0.11 -10.18 -5.86
C LYS A 91 -0.71 -9.79 -4.51
N LYS A 92 0.10 -9.68 -3.45
CA LYS A 92 -0.38 -9.30 -2.11
C LYS A 92 -1.08 -7.94 -2.09
N PHE A 93 -0.51 -6.94 -2.76
CA PHE A 93 -1.04 -5.59 -2.87
C PHE A 93 -2.32 -5.49 -3.71
N GLU A 94 -2.49 -6.33 -4.73
CA GLU A 94 -3.74 -6.45 -5.48
C GLU A 94 -4.86 -7.05 -4.62
N HIS A 95 -4.56 -8.11 -3.87
CA HIS A 95 -5.54 -8.75 -2.99
C HIS A 95 -6.00 -7.83 -1.86
N ALA A 96 -5.08 -7.05 -1.27
CA ALA A 96 -5.42 -6.04 -0.28
C ALA A 96 -6.36 -4.96 -0.86
N GLY A 97 -6.09 -4.48 -2.07
CA GLY A 97 -6.95 -3.52 -2.77
C GLY A 97 -8.37 -4.06 -3.02
N LYS A 98 -8.49 -5.33 -3.44
CA LYS A 98 -9.80 -6.00 -3.64
C LYS A 98 -10.60 -6.12 -2.33
N LYS A 99 -9.94 -6.41 -1.21
CA LYS A 99 -10.59 -6.46 0.12
C LYS A 99 -11.10 -5.09 0.54
N HIS A 100 -10.30 -4.04 0.37
CA HIS A 100 -10.72 -2.66 0.67
C HIS A 100 -11.89 -2.21 -0.22
N ALA A 101 -11.86 -2.50 -1.52
CA ALA A 101 -12.96 -2.18 -2.43
C ALA A 101 -14.26 -2.95 -2.11
N LYS A 102 -14.15 -4.20 -1.64
CA LYS A 102 -15.32 -4.98 -1.19
C LYS A 102 -15.89 -4.44 0.13
N ALA A 103 -15.04 -4.08 1.08
CA ALA A 103 -15.46 -3.48 2.35
C ALA A 103 -16.15 -2.13 2.14
N SER A 104 -15.56 -1.24 1.34
CA SER A 104 -16.17 0.06 1.02
C SER A 104 -17.51 -0.10 0.28
N ARG A 105 -17.65 -1.07 -0.62
CA ARG A 105 -18.93 -1.39 -1.29
C ARG A 105 -19.99 -1.93 -0.32
N LEU A 106 -19.60 -2.72 0.68
CA LEU A 106 -20.52 -3.21 1.72
C LEU A 106 -21.02 -2.07 2.63
N GLU A 107 -20.16 -1.14 3.03
CA GLU A 107 -20.56 0.03 3.82
C GLU A 107 -21.50 0.95 3.03
N VAL A 108 -21.22 1.21 1.75
CA VAL A 108 -22.13 1.98 0.87
C VAL A 108 -23.49 1.30 0.72
N SER A 109 -23.54 -0.04 0.64
CA SER A 109 -24.82 -0.77 0.58
C SER A 109 -25.60 -0.76 1.90
N ARG A 110 -24.91 -0.65 3.05
CA ARG A 110 -25.55 -0.53 4.37
C ARG A 110 -26.15 0.86 4.57
N SER A 111 -25.49 1.91 4.10
CA SER A 111 -26.03 3.28 4.13
C SER A 111 -27.24 3.47 3.20
N ALA A 112 -27.35 2.69 2.11
CA ALA A 112 -28.48 2.76 1.18
C ALA A 112 -29.76 2.05 1.68
N ASN A 113 -29.66 1.15 2.66
CA ASN A 113 -30.80 0.39 3.20
C ASN A 113 -31.44 1.02 4.46
N GLY A 114 -31.13 2.29 4.76
CA GLY A 114 -31.51 2.96 6.00
C GLY A 114 -32.64 3.99 5.92
N SER A 115 -33.53 3.95 4.91
CA SER A 115 -34.60 4.97 4.82
C SER A 115 -35.89 4.55 4.09
N GLU A 116 -36.65 3.62 4.67
CA GLU A 116 -38.12 3.48 4.52
C GLU A 116 -38.60 2.87 5.86
N GLN A 117 -39.59 3.33 6.64
CA GLN A 117 -40.81 4.08 6.36
C GLN A 117 -41.46 4.60 7.67
N SER A 118 -42.01 5.82 7.58
CA SER A 118 -43.24 6.36 8.18
C SER A 118 -43.66 6.06 9.63
N VAL A 119 -43.85 7.13 10.41
CA VAL A 119 -44.95 7.21 11.38
C VAL A 119 -45.68 8.53 11.18
N ALA A 120 -46.99 8.47 10.92
CA ALA A 120 -47.88 9.62 10.82
C ALA A 120 -48.80 9.64 12.04
N ALA A 121 -48.91 10.79 12.71
CA ALA A 121 -50.16 11.35 13.23
C ALA A 121 -49.92 12.75 13.83
N SER A 122 -50.82 13.66 13.45
CA SER A 122 -50.88 15.10 13.73
C SER A 122 -51.39 15.42 15.14
N SER A 123 -50.98 16.54 15.75
CA SER A 123 -51.87 17.70 15.97
C SER A 123 -51.28 18.82 16.84
N ASN A 124 -51.70 20.04 16.45
CA ASN A 124 -51.86 21.30 17.18
C ASN A 124 -50.78 22.39 17.06
N GLU A 125 -51.28 23.49 16.49
CA GLU A 125 -50.74 24.85 16.44
C GLU A 125 -50.69 25.48 17.84
N GLU A 126 -49.65 26.26 18.15
CA GLU A 126 -49.77 27.69 18.49
C GLU A 126 -48.40 28.30 18.88
N MET A 127 -48.05 29.35 18.12
CA MET A 127 -47.52 30.66 18.52
C MET A 127 -46.31 30.85 19.48
N MET A 128 -45.46 31.77 19.02
CA MET A 128 -44.63 32.77 19.74
C MET A 128 -43.19 32.44 20.16
N GLU A 129 -42.30 33.21 19.50
CA GLU A 129 -41.24 34.06 20.07
C GLU A 129 -39.82 33.54 20.36
N ARG A 130 -38.89 34.10 19.55
CA ARG A 130 -37.72 34.91 19.92
C ARG A 130 -36.56 34.35 20.78
N ASN A 131 -35.36 34.63 20.27
CA ASN A 131 -34.03 34.80 20.92
C ASN A 131 -33.36 33.50 21.41
N PHE A 132 -32.10 33.21 21.12
CA PHE A 132 -30.88 34.02 20.96
C PHE A 132 -30.02 33.55 19.78
#